data_AF-A0A2J8N2S9-F1
#
_entry.id   AF-A0A2J8N2S9-F1
#
_cell.length_a   1.000
_cell.length_b   1.000
_cell.length_c   1.000
_cell.angle_alpha   90.00
_cell.angle_beta   90.00
_cell.angle_gamma   90.00
#
_symmetry.space_group_name_H-M   'P 1'
#
loop_
_entity.id
_entity.type
_entity.pdbx_description
1 polymer ?
#
loop_
_entity_poly.entity_id
_entity_poly.type
_entity_poly.pdbx_seq_one_letter_code
_entity_poly.pdbx_strand_id
1 'polypeptide(L)'
;MDPDSDQPLNSLDVKPLRKPRTPMETFRKVGIPIIIALLSLASIIIVVVLIKVILDKYYFLCGQPLHFIPRKQLCDGELDCPLGEDEEHCVKSFPEGPAVAVRLSKDRSTLQVLDSATGNWFSACFDNFTEALAETACRQMGYSSKPTFRAVEIGPDQDLDVVEITENSQELHMRNSSGPCLSGSLVSLHCLACGESLKTPRVVGGEEASVDSWPWQVSIQYDEQHVCGGSILDPHWVLTAAHCFRKHTDVFNWKVRAGSDKLGSFPSLAVAKIIIIEFNPMYPKDNDIALMKLQFPLTFSGTVRPICLPFFDEELTPATPLWIIGWGFTKQNGG
;
A
#
# COMPACT_ATOMS: atom_id res chain seq x y z
N MET A 1 96.12 31.89 -62.19
CA MET A 1 94.80 31.85 -62.85
C MET A 1 94.03 30.75 -62.17
N ASP A 2 92.96 31.17 -61.52
CA ASP A 2 91.92 30.40 -60.81
C ASP A 2 92.24 29.63 -59.51
N PRO A 3 91.29 29.66 -58.55
CA PRO A 3 91.56 29.85 -57.12
C PRO A 3 90.79 28.83 -56.23
N ASP A 4 90.79 29.10 -54.92
CA ASP A 4 89.94 28.55 -53.86
C ASP A 4 90.10 27.09 -53.44
N SER A 5 91.12 26.90 -52.59
CA SER A 5 91.05 26.06 -51.40
C SER A 5 90.17 26.77 -50.36
N ASP A 6 89.14 26.11 -49.85
CA ASP A 6 88.74 26.22 -48.45
C ASP A 6 87.79 25.09 -48.06
N GLN A 7 88.24 24.25 -47.12
CA GLN A 7 87.41 23.38 -46.31
C GLN A 7 87.07 24.18 -45.04
N PRO A 8 85.83 24.15 -44.52
CA PRO A 8 85.68 23.45 -43.25
C PRO A 8 84.30 22.85 -42.92
N LEU A 9 84.39 21.85 -42.02
CA LEU A 9 83.54 21.52 -40.86
C LEU A 9 82.03 21.28 -40.99
N ASN A 10 81.68 20.03 -40.70
CA ASN A 10 80.45 19.54 -40.06
C ASN A 10 79.72 20.61 -39.21
N SER A 11 78.48 20.94 -39.58
CA SER A 11 77.48 21.45 -38.63
C SER A 11 76.40 20.39 -38.42
N LEU A 12 76.31 19.90 -37.19
CA LEU A 12 75.24 19.04 -36.71
C LEU A 12 73.87 19.60 -37.09
N ASP A 13 73.04 18.77 -37.71
CA ASP A 13 71.61 19.02 -37.89
C ASP A 13 70.94 18.97 -36.50
N VAL A 14 70.79 20.15 -35.89
CA VAL A 14 70.14 20.31 -34.59
C VAL A 14 68.65 20.07 -34.78
N LYS A 15 68.17 18.86 -34.45
CA LYS A 15 66.75 18.62 -34.19
C LYS A 15 66.25 19.70 -33.22
N PRO A 16 65.14 20.41 -33.51
CA PRO A 16 64.65 21.42 -32.59
C PRO A 16 64.28 20.75 -31.27
N LEU A 17 65.00 21.10 -30.21
CA LEU A 17 64.76 20.64 -28.85
C LEU A 17 63.36 21.10 -28.45
N ARG A 18 62.40 20.17 -28.35
CA ARG A 18 61.03 20.47 -27.94
C ARG A 18 61.07 20.92 -26.48
N LYS A 19 60.94 22.23 -26.26
CA LYS A 19 60.90 22.87 -24.94
C LYS A 19 59.94 22.10 -24.01
N PRO A 20 60.35 21.70 -22.79
CA PRO A 20 59.46 20.98 -21.87
C PRO A 20 58.26 21.87 -21.54
N ARG A 21 57.06 21.39 -21.85
CA ARG A 21 55.81 22.14 -21.60
C ARG A 21 55.65 22.34 -20.10
N THR A 22 55.46 23.60 -19.70
CA THR A 22 55.17 23.92 -18.31
C THR A 22 53.83 23.30 -17.89
N PRO A 23 53.63 22.93 -16.62
CA PRO A 23 52.37 22.37 -16.12
C PRO A 23 51.15 23.23 -16.48
N MET A 24 51.32 24.56 -16.52
CA MET A 24 50.29 25.50 -16.97
C MET A 24 49.94 25.37 -18.45
N GLU A 25 50.91 25.12 -19.34
CA GLU A 25 50.62 24.91 -20.77
C GLU A 25 49.91 23.57 -21.03
N THR A 26 50.23 22.53 -20.26
CA THR A 26 49.57 21.23 -20.34
C THR A 26 48.14 21.30 -19.79
N PHE A 27 47.92 22.00 -18.67
CA PHE A 27 46.58 22.26 -18.14
C PHE A 27 45.72 23.09 -19.10
N ARG A 28 46.31 24.09 -19.75
CA ARG A 28 45.60 24.92 -20.75
C ARG A 28 45.21 24.14 -22.01
N LYS A 29 46.07 23.22 -22.47
CA LYS A 29 45.84 22.44 -23.70
C LYS A 29 45.01 21.18 -23.49
N VAL A 30 45.01 20.61 -22.28
CA VAL A 30 44.37 19.31 -21.99
C VAL A 30 43.36 19.42 -20.84
N GLY A 31 43.67 20.14 -19.78
CA GLY A 31 42.78 20.31 -18.61
C GLY A 31 41.52 21.13 -18.92
N ILE A 32 41.66 22.29 -19.58
CA ILE A 32 40.52 23.15 -19.97
C ILE A 32 39.50 22.41 -20.86
N PRO A 33 39.88 21.72 -21.96
CA PRO A 33 38.90 21.01 -22.79
C PRO A 33 38.23 19.84 -22.06
N ILE A 34 38.93 19.15 -21.15
CA ILE A 34 38.33 18.11 -20.31
C ILE A 34 37.28 18.70 -19.36
N ILE A 35 37.59 19.83 -18.71
CA ILE A 35 36.63 20.50 -17.82
C ILE A 35 35.41 20.98 -18.60
N ILE A 36 35.60 21.56 -19.79
CA ILE A 36 34.49 21.97 -20.66
C ILE A 36 33.63 20.76 -21.06
N ALA A 37 34.25 19.64 -21.44
CA ALA A 37 33.52 18.42 -21.77
C ALA A 37 32.71 17.89 -20.58
N LEU A 38 33.29 17.86 -19.38
CA LEU A 38 32.59 17.42 -18.16
C LEU A 38 31.44 18.35 -17.78
N LEU A 39 31.63 19.67 -17.86
CA LEU A 39 30.57 20.65 -17.60
C LEU A 39 29.46 20.55 -18.64
N SER A 40 29.80 20.34 -19.91
CA SER A 40 28.81 20.15 -20.97
C SER A 40 27.99 18.88 -20.74
N LEU A 41 28.63 17.76 -20.38
CA LEU A 41 27.95 16.51 -20.05
C LEU A 41 27.05 16.67 -18.83
N ALA A 42 27.53 17.33 -17.78
CA ALA A 42 26.73 17.61 -16.59
C ALA A 42 25.50 18.48 -16.93
N SER A 43 25.66 19.50 -17.78
CA SER A 43 24.55 20.34 -18.23
C SER A 43 23.51 19.56 -19.03
N ILE A 44 23.95 18.65 -19.92
CA ILE A 44 23.06 17.78 -20.69
C ILE A 44 22.29 16.85 -19.75
N ILE A 45 22.96 16.24 -18.77
CA ILE A 45 22.30 15.38 -17.78
C ILE A 45 21.25 16.16 -17.00
N ILE A 46 21.55 17.37 -16.53
CA ILE A 46 20.60 18.22 -15.81
C ILE A 46 19.39 18.53 -16.70
N VAL A 47 19.61 18.90 -17.97
CA VAL A 47 18.53 19.18 -18.92
C VAL A 47 17.67 17.94 -19.16
N VAL A 48 18.28 16.77 -19.35
CA VAL A 48 17.55 15.49 -19.54
C VAL A 48 16.72 15.15 -18.30
N VAL A 49 17.28 15.31 -17.10
CA VAL A 49 16.54 15.08 -15.85
C VAL A 49 15.39 16.07 -15.71
N LEU A 50 15.60 17.35 -16.01
CA LEU A 50 14.54 18.36 -15.97
C LEU A 50 13.42 18.06 -16.98
N ILE A 51 13.78 17.68 -18.21
CA ILE A 51 12.81 17.28 -19.23
C ILE A 51 12.02 16.06 -18.74
N LYS A 52 12.67 15.05 -18.19
CA LYS A 52 12.01 13.88 -17.63
C LYS A 52 11.03 14.25 -16.51
N VAL A 53 11.45 15.08 -15.55
CA VAL A 53 10.59 15.54 -14.45
C VAL A 53 9.37 16.32 -14.97
N ILE A 54 9.55 17.15 -16.00
CA ILE A 54 8.45 17.89 -16.62
C ILE A 54 7.51 16.94 -17.37
N LEU A 55 8.05 16.00 -18.15
CA LEU A 55 7.26 15.03 -18.89
C LEU A 55 6.44 14.16 -17.95
N ASP A 56 7.06 13.56 -16.93
CA ASP A 56 6.39 12.69 -15.96
C ASP A 56 5.28 13.44 -15.18
N LYS A 57 5.43 14.77 -15.03
CA LYS A 57 4.43 15.64 -14.38
C LYS A 57 3.20 15.91 -15.23
N TYR A 58 3.36 16.07 -16.55
CA TYR A 58 2.27 16.51 -17.44
C TYR A 58 1.73 15.42 -18.35
N TYR A 59 2.50 14.37 -18.60
CA TYR A 59 2.19 13.32 -19.56
C TYR A 59 2.35 11.93 -18.93
N PHE A 60 1.52 11.00 -19.39
CA PHE A 60 1.65 9.56 -19.17
C PHE A 60 2.17 8.92 -20.47
N LEU A 61 3.00 7.88 -20.33
CA LEU A 61 3.64 7.20 -21.44
C LEU A 61 3.06 5.79 -21.58
N CYS A 62 2.27 5.57 -22.65
CA CYS A 62 1.78 4.24 -23.01
C CYS A 62 2.96 3.34 -23.42
N GLY A 63 2.92 2.08 -23.02
CA GLY A 63 4.00 1.11 -23.21
C GLY A 63 4.22 0.69 -24.66
N GLN A 64 3.16 0.40 -25.44
CA GLN A 64 3.29 -0.10 -26.82
C GLN A 64 2.12 0.26 -27.77
N PRO A 65 2.37 0.98 -28.89
CA PRO A 65 3.56 1.79 -29.17
C PRO A 65 3.74 2.91 -28.14
N LEU A 66 4.98 3.42 -28.00
CA LEU A 66 5.26 4.57 -27.16
C LEU A 66 4.42 5.77 -27.62
N HIS A 67 3.44 6.14 -26.80
CA HIS A 67 2.50 7.22 -27.07
C HIS A 67 2.34 8.05 -25.80
N PHE A 68 2.38 9.38 -25.93
CA PHE A 68 2.22 10.28 -24.80
C PHE A 68 0.79 10.81 -24.77
N ILE A 69 0.13 10.66 -23.62
CA ILE A 69 -1.17 11.27 -23.36
C ILE A 69 -1.03 12.29 -22.22
N PRO A 70 -1.67 13.46 -22.29
CA PRO A 70 -1.86 14.34 -21.14
C PRO A 70 -2.38 13.57 -19.92
N ARG A 71 -1.86 13.84 -18.71
CA ARG A 71 -2.34 13.16 -17.48
C ARG A 71 -3.83 13.35 -17.16
N LYS A 72 -4.50 14.30 -17.81
CA LYS A 72 -5.95 14.51 -17.68
C LYS A 72 -6.79 13.42 -18.35
N GLN A 73 -6.17 12.69 -19.28
CA GLN A 73 -6.74 11.55 -20.02
C GLN A 73 -6.46 10.21 -19.34
N LEU A 74 -5.83 10.24 -18.15
CA LEU A 74 -5.56 9.03 -17.39
C LEU A 74 -6.74 8.80 -16.44
N CYS A 75 -7.35 7.62 -16.50
CA CYS A 75 -8.53 7.27 -15.70
C CYS A 75 -9.75 8.16 -15.99
N ASP A 76 -9.98 8.51 -17.25
CA ASP A 76 -11.11 9.32 -17.69
C ASP A 76 -12.25 8.50 -18.31
N GLY A 77 -12.06 7.19 -18.45
CA GLY A 77 -13.03 6.24 -18.99
C GLY A 77 -12.98 6.08 -20.51
N GLU A 78 -12.12 6.81 -21.21
CA GLU A 78 -11.86 6.66 -22.64
C GLU A 78 -10.55 5.87 -22.85
N LEU A 79 -10.45 5.14 -23.97
CA LEU A 79 -9.23 4.38 -24.30
C LEU A 79 -8.32 5.25 -25.17
N ASP A 80 -7.47 6.06 -24.54
CA ASP A 80 -6.49 6.91 -25.23
C ASP A 80 -5.17 6.18 -25.51
N CYS A 81 -4.76 5.21 -24.68
CA CYS A 81 -3.68 4.30 -25.03
C CYS A 81 -4.17 3.17 -25.95
N PRO A 82 -3.37 2.75 -26.96
CA PRO A 82 -3.77 1.69 -27.92
C PRO A 82 -4.14 0.33 -27.30
N LEU A 83 -3.64 0.04 -26.10
CA LEU A 83 -3.94 -1.18 -25.33
C LEU A 83 -4.77 -0.93 -24.07
N GLY A 84 -5.25 0.32 -23.85
CA GLY A 84 -6.04 0.67 -22.67
C GLY A 84 -5.26 0.69 -21.35
N GLU A 85 -3.92 0.81 -21.41
CA GLU A 85 -3.05 0.85 -20.23
C GLU A 85 -3.37 2.02 -19.28
N ASP A 86 -3.89 3.10 -19.85
CA ASP A 86 -4.38 4.30 -19.17
C ASP A 86 -5.57 4.05 -18.24
N GLU A 87 -6.40 3.05 -18.53
CA GLU A 87 -7.61 2.74 -17.76
C GLU A 87 -7.46 1.48 -16.89
N GLU A 88 -6.35 0.75 -17.01
CA GLU A 88 -6.15 -0.53 -16.31
C GLU A 88 -5.95 -0.35 -14.79
N HIS A 89 -5.15 0.64 -14.42
CA HIS A 89 -4.64 0.90 -13.07
C HIS A 89 -5.30 2.12 -12.41
N CYS A 90 -6.61 2.21 -12.55
CA CYS A 90 -7.43 3.26 -11.97
C CYS A 90 -8.09 2.82 -10.65
N VAL A 91 -8.46 3.80 -9.82
CA VAL A 91 -9.35 3.60 -8.67
C VAL A 91 -10.65 2.98 -9.17
N LYS A 92 -11.06 1.85 -8.58
CA LYS A 92 -12.27 1.12 -8.99
C LYS A 92 -13.37 1.31 -7.96
N SER A 93 -14.60 1.52 -8.42
CA SER A 93 -15.77 1.38 -7.57
C SER A 93 -15.94 -0.09 -7.19
N PHE A 94 -16.36 -0.36 -5.95
CA PHE A 94 -16.69 -1.69 -5.49
C PHE A 94 -17.92 -2.18 -6.26
N PRO A 95 -17.83 -3.25 -7.09
CA PRO A 95 -19.02 -3.86 -7.65
C PRO A 95 -19.78 -4.52 -6.51
N GLU A 96 -21.10 -4.35 -6.44
CA GLU A 96 -21.94 -5.10 -5.50
C GLU A 96 -21.66 -6.60 -5.66
N GLY A 97 -20.98 -7.17 -4.67
CA GLY A 97 -20.70 -8.60 -4.60
C GLY A 97 -21.81 -9.33 -3.85
N PRO A 98 -21.87 -10.67 -3.96
CA PRO A 98 -22.76 -11.46 -3.11
C PRO A 98 -22.42 -11.19 -1.63
N ALA A 99 -23.45 -11.18 -0.78
CA ALA A 99 -23.26 -11.00 0.65
C ALA A 99 -22.33 -12.09 1.22
N VAL A 100 -21.41 -11.68 2.10
CA VAL A 100 -20.52 -12.61 2.78
C VAL A 100 -21.36 -13.50 3.71
N ALA A 101 -21.35 -14.81 3.46
CA ALA A 101 -22.18 -15.79 4.17
C ALA A 101 -21.57 -16.28 5.50
N VAL A 102 -20.53 -15.62 5.99
CA VAL A 102 -19.81 -15.98 7.23
C VAL A 102 -19.50 -14.73 8.03
N ARG A 103 -19.59 -14.82 9.36
CA ARG A 103 -19.25 -13.72 10.26
C ARG A 103 -18.79 -14.23 11.62
N LEU A 104 -18.22 -13.33 12.42
CA LEU A 104 -17.83 -13.60 13.80
C LEU A 104 -18.70 -12.77 14.74
N SER A 105 -19.26 -13.41 15.76
CA SER A 105 -19.94 -12.74 16.88
C SER A 105 -18.93 -12.28 17.93
N LYS A 106 -19.21 -11.13 18.54
CA LYS A 106 -18.50 -10.62 19.71
C LYS A 106 -18.52 -11.61 20.87
N ASP A 107 -19.56 -12.43 20.99
CA ASP A 107 -19.58 -13.50 21.98
C ASP A 107 -18.51 -14.53 21.65
N ARG A 108 -17.37 -14.42 22.33
CA ARG A 108 -16.24 -15.37 22.30
C ARG A 108 -15.67 -15.61 20.90
N SER A 109 -15.83 -14.67 19.97
CA SER A 109 -15.38 -14.78 18.57
C SER A 109 -16.01 -15.98 17.84
N THR A 110 -17.30 -16.22 18.12
CA THR A 110 -18.00 -17.42 17.62
C THR A 110 -18.28 -17.30 16.12
N LEU A 111 -17.93 -18.32 15.36
CA LEU A 111 -18.19 -18.40 13.92
C LEU A 111 -19.68 -18.63 13.66
N GLN A 112 -20.27 -17.80 12.81
CA GLN A 112 -21.64 -17.95 12.32
C GLN A 112 -21.68 -18.04 10.80
N VAL A 113 -22.58 -18.88 10.30
CA VAL A 113 -22.80 -19.10 8.86
C VAL A 113 -24.24 -18.75 8.52
N LEU A 114 -24.43 -18.11 7.37
CA LEU A 114 -25.73 -17.71 6.85
C LEU A 114 -26.40 -18.87 6.12
N ASP A 115 -27.66 -19.14 6.46
CA ASP A 115 -28.54 -19.93 5.64
C ASP A 115 -29.09 -19.09 4.49
N SER A 116 -28.67 -19.37 3.26
CA SER A 116 -29.18 -18.66 2.09
C SER A 116 -30.66 -18.91 1.82
N ALA A 117 -31.25 -20.00 2.33
CA ALA A 117 -32.65 -20.34 2.11
C ALA A 117 -33.60 -19.59 3.06
N THR A 118 -33.22 -19.47 4.34
CA THR A 118 -34.06 -18.82 5.37
C THR A 118 -33.63 -17.40 5.71
N GLY A 119 -32.38 -17.02 5.42
CA GLY A 119 -31.78 -15.76 5.84
C GLY A 119 -31.33 -15.73 7.31
N ASN A 120 -31.43 -16.87 8.01
CA ASN A 120 -31.04 -16.99 9.42
C ASN A 120 -29.55 -17.30 9.57
N TRP A 121 -28.99 -16.91 10.71
CA TRP A 121 -27.59 -17.15 11.06
C TRP A 121 -27.47 -18.25 12.10
N PHE A 122 -26.59 -19.21 11.85
CA PHE A 122 -26.38 -20.36 12.72
C PHE A 122 -24.94 -20.37 13.24
N SER A 123 -24.75 -20.75 14.50
CA SER A 123 -23.43 -20.91 15.09
C SER A 123 -22.78 -22.22 14.64
N ALA A 124 -21.50 -22.17 14.29
CA ALA A 124 -20.78 -23.34 13.81
C ALA A 124 -20.43 -24.29 14.97
N CYS A 125 -20.79 -25.56 14.79
CA CYS A 125 -20.44 -26.63 15.71
C CYS A 125 -18.95 -26.95 15.69
N PHE A 126 -18.35 -27.21 16.85
CA PHE A 126 -16.94 -27.61 16.93
C PHE A 126 -16.69 -29.05 16.47
N ASP A 127 -17.72 -29.90 16.47
CA ASP A 127 -17.59 -31.30 16.07
C ASP A 127 -17.14 -31.43 14.62
N ASN A 128 -16.10 -32.23 14.40
CA ASN A 128 -15.46 -32.41 13.08
C ASN A 128 -14.98 -31.11 12.41
N PHE A 129 -14.83 -30.01 13.17
CA PHE A 129 -14.27 -28.77 12.62
C PHE A 129 -12.76 -28.93 12.36
N THR A 130 -12.30 -28.50 11.20
CA THR A 130 -10.93 -28.72 10.72
C THR A 130 -10.22 -27.42 10.38
N GLU A 131 -8.89 -27.47 10.25
CA GLU A 131 -8.08 -26.33 9.79
C GLU A 131 -8.51 -25.83 8.40
N ALA A 132 -8.90 -26.74 7.49
CA ALA A 132 -9.41 -26.37 6.17
C ALA A 132 -10.72 -25.56 6.24
N LEU A 133 -11.64 -25.94 7.12
CA LEU A 133 -12.88 -25.18 7.36
C LEU A 133 -12.58 -23.78 7.94
N ALA A 134 -11.61 -23.69 8.85
CA ALA A 134 -11.15 -22.41 9.40
C ALA A 134 -10.55 -21.51 8.31
N GLU A 135 -9.70 -22.06 7.44
CA GLU A 135 -9.08 -21.33 6.33
C GLU A 135 -10.12 -20.82 5.34
N THR A 136 -11.12 -21.66 5.00
CA THR A 136 -12.19 -21.26 4.09
C THR A 136 -13.10 -20.19 4.70
N ALA A 137 -13.47 -20.31 5.98
CA ALA A 137 -14.21 -19.25 6.69
C ALA A 137 -13.47 -17.90 6.64
N CYS A 138 -12.18 -17.91 6.98
CA CYS A 138 -11.37 -16.69 7.01
C CYS A 138 -11.15 -16.09 5.62
N ARG A 139 -10.95 -16.93 4.60
CA ARG A 139 -10.85 -16.48 3.21
C ARG A 139 -12.15 -15.86 2.69
N GLN A 140 -13.32 -16.42 3.04
CA GLN A 140 -14.60 -15.82 2.70
C GLN A 140 -14.80 -14.46 3.38
N MET A 141 -14.26 -14.26 4.58
CA MET A 141 -14.21 -12.94 5.25
C MET A 141 -13.11 -12.01 4.70
N GLY A 142 -12.31 -12.45 3.72
CA GLY A 142 -11.27 -11.65 3.07
C GLY A 142 -9.87 -11.74 3.67
N TYR A 143 -9.67 -12.59 4.69
CA TYR A 143 -8.35 -12.79 5.31
C TYR A 143 -7.51 -13.80 4.53
N SER A 144 -6.23 -13.51 4.42
CA SER A 144 -5.22 -14.39 3.80
C SER A 144 -4.26 -15.05 4.82
N SER A 145 -4.44 -14.74 6.10
CA SER A 145 -3.57 -15.19 7.20
C SER A 145 -3.95 -16.58 7.69
N LYS A 146 -3.00 -17.27 8.32
CA LYS A 146 -3.25 -18.57 8.93
C LYS A 146 -4.18 -18.41 10.15
N PRO A 147 -5.36 -19.04 10.16
CA PRO A 147 -6.31 -18.89 11.25
C PRO A 147 -5.92 -19.72 12.48
N THR A 148 -6.49 -19.35 13.62
CA THR A 148 -6.48 -20.14 14.85
C THR A 148 -7.91 -20.34 15.32
N PHE A 149 -8.22 -21.52 15.86
CA PHE A 149 -9.57 -21.83 16.34
C PHE A 149 -9.52 -22.70 17.60
N ARG A 150 -10.57 -22.62 18.42
CA ARG A 150 -10.71 -23.39 19.66
C ARG A 150 -12.18 -23.69 19.98
N ALA A 151 -12.39 -24.72 20.80
CA ALA A 151 -13.70 -25.06 21.33
C ALA A 151 -14.12 -24.07 22.43
N VAL A 152 -15.40 -23.69 22.44
CA VAL A 152 -16.01 -22.86 23.47
C VAL A 152 -17.35 -23.48 23.88
N GLU A 153 -17.54 -23.73 25.17
CA GLU A 153 -18.75 -24.40 25.69
C GLU A 153 -20.04 -23.58 25.47
N ILE A 154 -21.13 -24.27 25.13
CA ILE A 154 -22.47 -23.67 25.06
C ILE A 154 -22.97 -23.45 26.49
N GLY A 155 -23.35 -22.21 26.83
CA GLY A 155 -23.90 -21.89 28.15
C GLY A 155 -25.28 -22.53 28.37
N PRO A 156 -25.65 -22.89 29.61
CA PRO A 156 -26.92 -23.57 29.90
C PRO A 156 -28.18 -22.74 29.57
N ASP A 157 -28.05 -21.41 29.50
CA ASP A 157 -29.14 -20.47 29.19
C ASP A 157 -29.06 -19.88 27.76
N GLN A 158 -28.20 -20.42 26.90
CA GLN A 158 -28.05 -19.95 25.52
C GLN A 158 -28.92 -20.76 24.57
N ASP A 159 -30.02 -20.16 24.11
CA ASP A 159 -30.82 -20.66 22.98
C ASP A 159 -30.09 -20.28 21.68
N LEU A 160 -29.18 -21.16 21.24
CA LEU A 160 -28.39 -20.96 20.03
C LEU A 160 -28.75 -22.02 19.00
N ASP A 161 -29.08 -21.55 17.80
CA ASP A 161 -29.20 -22.41 16.64
C ASP A 161 -27.79 -22.82 16.18
N VAL A 162 -27.49 -24.12 16.33
CA VAL A 162 -26.16 -24.70 16.04
C VAL A 162 -26.25 -25.61 14.83
N VAL A 163 -25.22 -25.56 13.97
CA VAL A 163 -25.17 -26.37 12.75
C VAL A 163 -23.77 -26.94 12.52
N GLU A 164 -23.71 -28.17 12.01
CA GLU A 164 -22.49 -28.70 11.42
C GLU A 164 -22.23 -28.00 10.08
N ILE A 165 -20.98 -27.70 9.79
CA ILE A 165 -20.59 -27.04 8.54
C ILE A 165 -19.76 -28.00 7.68
N THR A 166 -19.88 -27.81 6.37
CA THR A 166 -19.11 -28.53 5.35
C THR A 166 -18.58 -27.54 4.33
N GLU A 167 -17.45 -27.87 3.70
CA GLU A 167 -16.93 -27.10 2.58
C GLU A 167 -17.34 -27.73 1.25
N ASN A 168 -17.86 -26.92 0.32
CA ASN A 168 -17.98 -27.30 -1.08
C ASN A 168 -17.47 -26.16 -1.96
N SER A 169 -16.63 -26.47 -2.94
CA SER A 169 -16.21 -25.50 -3.96
C SER A 169 -15.67 -24.17 -3.39
N GLN A 170 -14.92 -24.24 -2.28
CA GLN A 170 -14.31 -23.09 -1.58
C GLN A 170 -15.30 -22.19 -0.81
N GLU A 171 -16.53 -22.66 -0.58
CA GLU A 171 -17.52 -21.99 0.25
C GLU A 171 -17.97 -22.89 1.41
N LEU A 172 -18.24 -22.26 2.56
CA LEU A 172 -18.89 -22.95 3.66
C LEU A 172 -20.38 -23.08 3.42
N HIS A 173 -20.88 -24.29 3.63
CA HIS A 173 -22.29 -24.62 3.61
C HIS A 173 -22.68 -25.33 4.90
N MET A 174 -23.93 -25.12 5.28
CA MET A 174 -24.52 -25.84 6.40
C MET A 174 -24.85 -27.28 6.00
N ARG A 175 -24.66 -28.19 6.95
CA ARG A 175 -25.16 -29.56 6.87
C ARG A 175 -26.52 -29.60 7.57
N ASN A 176 -27.54 -30.16 6.92
CA ASN A 176 -28.94 -30.20 7.43
C ASN A 176 -29.17 -31.00 8.73
N SER A 177 -28.14 -31.30 9.52
CA SER A 177 -28.28 -31.82 10.87
C SER A 177 -28.54 -30.66 11.84
N SER A 178 -29.82 -30.30 12.00
CA SER A 178 -30.28 -29.40 13.06
C SER A 178 -30.30 -30.17 14.39
N GLY A 179 -29.17 -30.15 15.10
CA GLY A 179 -29.03 -30.77 16.41
C GLY A 179 -27.88 -30.14 17.21
N PRO A 180 -27.93 -30.16 18.55
CA PRO A 180 -26.85 -29.65 19.38
C PRO A 180 -25.56 -30.45 19.13
N CYS A 181 -24.41 -29.78 19.21
CA CYS A 181 -23.11 -30.44 19.16
C CYS A 181 -23.03 -31.58 20.17
N LEU A 182 -22.52 -32.74 19.76
CA LEU A 182 -22.17 -33.85 20.63
C LEU A 182 -21.15 -33.43 21.70
N SER A 183 -20.22 -32.54 21.33
CA SER A 183 -19.25 -31.95 22.28
C SER A 183 -19.82 -30.86 23.17
N GLY A 184 -21.04 -30.36 22.90
CA GLY A 184 -21.58 -29.17 23.57
C GLY A 184 -20.75 -27.90 23.36
N SER A 185 -19.94 -27.85 22.29
CA SER A 185 -18.99 -26.75 22.04
C SER A 185 -19.14 -26.11 20.67
N LEU A 186 -18.97 -24.80 20.60
CA LEU A 186 -18.95 -23.97 19.40
C LEU A 186 -17.52 -23.67 18.95
N VAL A 187 -17.41 -23.20 17.71
CA VAL A 187 -16.15 -22.75 17.13
C VAL A 187 -15.90 -21.28 17.46
N SER A 188 -14.85 -21.02 18.24
CA SER A 188 -14.23 -19.70 18.35
C SER A 188 -13.11 -19.59 17.32
N LEU A 189 -13.20 -18.63 16.41
CA LEU A 189 -12.30 -18.47 15.27
C LEU A 189 -11.61 -17.10 15.30
N HIS A 190 -10.31 -17.08 15.06
CA HIS A 190 -9.50 -15.89 14.87
C HIS A 190 -8.71 -15.99 13.57
N CYS A 191 -9.05 -15.15 12.59
CA CYS A 191 -8.42 -15.17 11.26
C CYS A 191 -7.05 -14.47 11.23
N LEU A 192 -6.81 -13.55 12.16
CA LEU A 192 -5.61 -12.75 12.23
C LEU A 192 -5.43 -12.22 13.65
N ALA A 193 -4.19 -12.26 14.16
CA ALA A 193 -3.85 -11.53 15.39
C ALA A 193 -3.81 -10.02 15.10
N CYS A 194 -4.69 -9.26 15.74
CA CYS A 194 -4.92 -7.84 15.46
C CYS A 194 -5.15 -7.04 16.75
N GLY A 195 -5.08 -5.71 16.66
CA GLY A 195 -5.39 -4.81 17.79
C GLY A 195 -4.36 -4.83 18.92
N GLU A 196 -3.27 -5.57 18.77
CA GLU A 196 -2.19 -5.65 19.75
C GLU A 196 -1.18 -4.52 19.58
N SER A 197 -0.86 -3.85 20.68
CA SER A 197 0.16 -2.82 20.77
C SER A 197 1.19 -3.19 21.84
N LEU A 198 2.48 -3.03 21.56
CA LEU A 198 3.56 -3.36 22.49
C LEU A 198 3.69 -2.36 23.64
N LYS A 199 3.09 -1.18 23.50
CA LYS A 199 3.09 -0.13 24.52
C LYS A 199 1.67 0.31 24.83
N THR A 200 1.36 0.44 26.11
CA THR A 200 0.10 1.06 26.53
C THR A 200 0.02 2.47 25.95
N PRO A 201 -1.03 2.81 25.17
CA PRO A 201 -1.17 4.15 24.63
C PRO A 201 -1.35 5.14 25.79
N ARG A 202 -0.37 6.02 26.00
CA ARG A 202 -0.44 7.09 26.98
C ARG A 202 -0.47 8.41 26.22
N VAL A 203 -1.66 9.00 26.09
CA VAL A 203 -1.81 10.34 25.54
C VAL A 203 -2.92 11.05 26.32
N VAL A 204 -2.56 12.13 27.00
CA VAL A 204 -3.51 13.08 27.60
C VAL A 204 -3.29 14.41 26.88
N GLY A 205 -4.29 14.92 26.16
CA GLY A 205 -4.25 16.26 25.59
C GLY A 205 -3.56 16.45 24.22
N GLY A 206 -3.22 15.38 23.48
CA GLY A 206 -2.67 15.49 22.12
C GLY A 206 -1.14 15.52 22.03
N GLU A 207 -0.47 14.70 22.82
CA GLU A 207 0.99 14.52 22.79
C GLU A 207 1.45 13.69 21.59
N GLU A 208 2.76 13.76 21.31
CA GLU A 208 3.41 12.99 20.24
C GLU A 208 3.17 11.49 20.41
N ALA A 209 2.54 10.87 19.40
CA ALA A 209 2.19 9.46 19.40
C ALA A 209 3.32 8.64 18.75
N SER A 210 3.89 7.71 19.51
CA SER A 210 4.89 6.78 18.97
C SER A 210 4.23 5.71 18.11
N VAL A 211 4.87 5.33 17.00
CA VAL A 211 4.38 4.26 16.11
C VAL A 211 4.31 2.89 16.80
N ASP A 212 5.11 2.65 17.84
CA ASP A 212 5.01 1.44 18.66
C ASP A 212 3.67 1.33 19.40
N SER A 213 3.04 2.46 19.72
CA SER A 213 1.74 2.51 20.42
C SER A 213 0.57 2.31 19.47
N TRP A 214 0.73 2.66 18.19
CA TRP A 214 -0.31 2.63 17.17
C TRP A 214 0.20 1.98 15.87
N PRO A 215 0.59 0.70 15.93
CA PRO A 215 1.33 0.03 14.84
C PRO A 215 0.52 -0.20 13.56
N TRP A 216 -0.80 0.04 13.60
CA TRP A 216 -1.69 0.00 12.45
C TRP A 216 -1.77 1.33 11.68
N GLN A 217 -1.31 2.44 12.26
CA GLN A 217 -1.38 3.74 11.60
C GLN A 217 -0.41 3.79 10.42
N VAL A 218 -0.93 4.22 9.27
CA VAL A 218 -0.12 4.46 8.07
C VAL A 218 -0.31 5.86 7.52
N SER A 219 0.71 6.35 6.84
CA SER A 219 0.63 7.55 6.00
C SER A 219 0.42 7.12 4.55
N ILE A 220 -0.69 7.55 3.96
CA ILE A 220 -0.99 7.38 2.55
C ILE A 220 -0.43 8.59 1.81
N GLN A 221 0.38 8.32 0.79
CA GLN A 221 1.16 9.32 0.07
C GLN A 221 0.83 9.32 -1.42
N TYR A 222 0.77 10.50 -2.02
CA TYR A 222 0.73 10.71 -3.46
C TYR A 222 1.94 11.55 -3.87
N ASP A 223 2.70 11.11 -4.87
CA ASP A 223 3.97 11.76 -5.28
C ASP A 223 4.88 12.09 -4.08
N GLU A 224 5.01 11.12 -3.17
CA GLU A 224 5.83 11.19 -1.94
C GLU A 224 5.36 12.21 -0.87
N GLN A 225 4.21 12.85 -1.08
CA GLN A 225 3.61 13.77 -0.12
C GLN A 225 2.49 13.09 0.66
N HIS A 226 2.41 13.36 1.96
CA HIS A 226 1.30 12.88 2.79
C HIS A 226 -0.03 13.48 2.34
N VAL A 227 -1.03 12.63 2.16
CA VAL A 227 -2.40 13.04 1.81
C VAL A 227 -3.39 12.66 2.90
N CYS A 228 -3.34 11.41 3.35
CA CYS A 228 -4.31 10.84 4.29
C CYS A 228 -3.66 9.87 5.29
N GLY A 229 -4.37 9.59 6.37
CA GLY A 229 -4.10 8.44 7.22
C GLY A 229 -4.78 7.17 6.71
N GLY A 230 -4.34 6.02 7.19
CA GLY A 230 -5.01 4.75 7.01
C GLY A 230 -4.72 3.80 8.16
N SER A 231 -5.40 2.64 8.16
CA SER A 231 -5.21 1.58 9.14
C SER A 231 -4.91 0.25 8.44
N ILE A 232 -3.88 -0.47 8.90
CA ILE A 232 -3.56 -1.81 8.40
C ILE A 232 -4.64 -2.79 8.85
N LEU A 233 -5.25 -3.52 7.91
CA LEU A 233 -6.21 -4.60 8.21
C LEU A 233 -5.56 -5.97 8.12
N ASP A 234 -4.68 -6.18 7.14
CA ASP A 234 -3.92 -7.42 6.97
C ASP A 234 -2.59 -7.11 6.25
N PRO A 235 -1.74 -8.11 5.92
CA PRO A 235 -0.47 -7.85 5.25
C PRO A 235 -0.57 -7.05 3.93
N HIS A 236 -1.68 -7.13 3.20
CA HIS A 236 -1.86 -6.46 1.92
C HIS A 236 -2.89 -5.34 1.96
N TRP A 237 -3.75 -5.25 2.96
CA TRP A 237 -4.89 -4.37 2.94
C TRP A 237 -4.77 -3.24 3.97
N VAL A 238 -5.01 -2.02 3.49
CA VAL A 238 -5.14 -0.80 4.29
C VAL A 238 -6.53 -0.23 4.10
N LEU A 239 -7.19 0.08 5.22
CA LEU A 239 -8.45 0.80 5.28
C LEU A 239 -8.21 2.31 5.33
N THR A 240 -8.98 3.07 4.57
CA THR A 240 -8.96 4.53 4.57
C THR A 240 -10.29 5.09 4.08
N ALA A 241 -10.34 6.38 3.79
CA ALA A 241 -11.53 7.08 3.30
C ALA A 241 -11.53 7.21 1.77
N ALA A 242 -12.71 7.15 1.16
CA ALA A 242 -12.88 7.32 -0.29
C ALA A 242 -12.49 8.73 -0.75
N HIS A 243 -12.71 9.74 0.08
CA HIS A 243 -12.40 11.13 -0.27
C HIS A 243 -10.91 11.39 -0.54
N CYS A 244 -10.01 10.53 -0.02
CA CYS A 244 -8.58 10.63 -0.25
C CYS A 244 -8.21 10.57 -1.73
N PHE A 245 -9.03 9.89 -2.55
CA PHE A 245 -8.75 9.60 -3.95
C PHE A 245 -9.50 10.52 -4.93
N ARG A 246 -10.23 11.54 -4.45
CA ARG A 246 -11.04 12.43 -5.32
C ARG A 246 -10.22 13.24 -6.32
N LYS A 247 -8.99 13.62 -5.95
CA LYS A 247 -8.12 14.47 -6.79
C LYS A 247 -7.22 13.66 -7.72
N HIS A 248 -6.91 12.43 -7.35
CA HIS A 248 -5.92 11.59 -8.02
C HIS A 248 -6.42 10.15 -8.09
N THR A 249 -6.82 9.73 -9.28
CA THR A 249 -7.42 8.43 -9.57
C THR A 249 -6.41 7.41 -10.10
N ASP A 250 -5.18 7.84 -10.36
CA ASP A 250 -4.07 7.01 -10.85
C ASP A 250 -3.39 6.23 -9.71
N VAL A 251 -3.50 4.91 -9.72
CA VAL A 251 -3.02 4.05 -8.61
C VAL A 251 -1.49 4.10 -8.46
N PHE A 252 -0.75 4.22 -9.56
CA PHE A 252 0.71 4.03 -9.59
C PHE A 252 1.51 5.04 -8.76
N ASN A 253 0.96 6.24 -8.57
CA ASN A 253 1.59 7.30 -7.78
C ASN A 253 1.27 7.22 -6.28
N TRP A 254 0.31 6.37 -5.89
CA TRP A 254 -0.02 6.16 -4.49
C TRP A 254 0.97 5.20 -3.84
N LYS A 255 1.41 5.58 -2.64
CA LYS A 255 2.29 4.77 -1.78
C LYS A 255 1.78 4.75 -0.35
N VAL A 256 2.12 3.69 0.39
CA VAL A 256 1.79 3.56 1.82
C VAL A 256 3.07 3.51 2.65
N ARG A 257 3.15 4.33 3.69
CA ARG A 257 4.22 4.31 4.68
C ARG A 257 3.69 3.77 6.01
N ALA A 258 4.28 2.68 6.48
CA ALA A 258 3.97 2.03 7.76
C ALA A 258 5.20 1.99 8.67
N GLY A 259 4.99 1.82 9.98
CA GLY A 259 6.08 1.55 10.93
C GLY A 259 6.98 2.73 11.29
N SER A 260 6.53 3.96 11.01
CA SER A 260 7.24 5.20 11.34
C SER A 260 6.25 6.27 11.80
N ASP A 261 6.60 6.99 12.85
CA ASP A 261 5.92 8.20 13.34
C ASP A 261 6.35 9.48 12.60
N LYS A 262 7.45 9.41 11.84
CA LYS A 262 7.94 10.51 10.98
C LYS A 262 7.35 10.44 9.57
N LEU A 263 6.91 11.60 9.08
CA LEU A 263 6.64 11.81 7.65
C LEU A 263 7.98 11.89 6.89
N GLY A 264 8.07 11.22 5.75
CA GLY A 264 9.28 11.20 4.92
C GLY A 264 9.16 10.28 3.71
N SER A 265 10.18 10.32 2.84
CA SER A 265 10.18 9.70 1.51
C SER A 265 10.80 8.28 1.43
N PHE A 266 11.13 7.62 2.56
CA PHE A 266 11.93 6.37 2.55
C PHE A 266 11.48 5.27 3.53
N PRO A 267 11.43 3.99 3.14
CA PRO A 267 10.79 3.46 1.94
C PRO A 267 9.27 3.37 2.14
N SER A 268 8.51 3.74 1.10
CA SER A 268 7.05 3.59 1.04
C SER A 268 6.69 2.43 0.10
N LEU A 269 5.59 1.75 0.39
CA LEU A 269 5.14 0.55 -0.31
C LEU A 269 4.25 0.92 -1.49
N ALA A 270 4.48 0.27 -2.64
CA ALA A 270 3.66 0.45 -3.83
C ALA A 270 2.25 -0.12 -3.64
N VAL A 271 1.28 0.51 -4.29
CA VAL A 271 -0.14 0.14 -4.25
C VAL A 271 -0.49 -0.55 -5.56
N ALA A 272 -1.13 -1.72 -5.47
CA ALA A 272 -1.59 -2.48 -6.62
C ALA A 272 -3.04 -2.15 -7.02
N LYS A 273 -3.89 -1.82 -6.05
CA LYS A 273 -5.31 -1.54 -6.30
C LYS A 273 -5.89 -0.61 -5.25
N ILE A 274 -6.80 0.26 -5.67
CA ILE A 274 -7.62 1.08 -4.77
C ILE A 274 -9.08 0.80 -5.10
N ILE A 275 -9.87 0.55 -4.07
CA ILE A 275 -11.29 0.21 -4.17
C ILE A 275 -12.07 1.19 -3.29
N ILE A 276 -13.04 1.87 -3.87
CA ILE A 276 -13.91 2.82 -3.15
C ILE A 276 -15.35 2.31 -3.18
N ILE A 277 -16.11 2.51 -2.09
CA ILE A 277 -17.58 2.36 -2.17
C ILE A 277 -18.12 3.56 -2.96
N GLU A 278 -19.13 3.31 -3.81
CA GLU A 278 -19.64 4.26 -4.80
C GLU A 278 -19.80 5.66 -4.20
N PHE A 279 -19.04 6.60 -4.78
CA PHE A 279 -19.06 7.98 -4.36
C PHE A 279 -20.33 8.63 -4.87
N ASN A 280 -21.25 8.98 -3.97
CA ASN A 280 -22.40 9.79 -4.32
C ASN A 280 -22.02 11.29 -4.23
N PRO A 281 -21.87 12.01 -5.36
CA PRO A 281 -21.54 13.44 -5.35
C PRO A 281 -22.63 14.31 -4.70
N MET A 282 -23.87 13.83 -4.63
CA MET A 282 -25.00 14.52 -3.99
C MET A 282 -24.98 14.32 -2.45
N TYR A 283 -24.43 13.21 -1.97
CA TYR A 283 -24.30 12.88 -0.55
C TYR A 283 -22.84 12.50 -0.23
N PRO A 284 -21.90 13.47 -0.30
CA PRO A 284 -20.46 13.21 -0.28
C PRO A 284 -19.91 12.69 1.06
N LYS A 285 -20.78 12.45 2.04
CA LYS A 285 -20.46 11.95 3.38
C LYS A 285 -21.03 10.56 3.67
N ASP A 286 -21.92 10.05 2.82
CA ASP A 286 -22.42 8.70 2.98
C ASP A 286 -21.43 7.74 2.32
N ASN A 287 -21.03 6.69 3.04
CA ASN A 287 -20.09 5.65 2.60
C ASN A 287 -18.68 6.13 2.24
N ASP A 288 -18.06 6.99 3.06
CA ASP A 288 -16.68 7.47 2.87
C ASP A 288 -15.62 6.45 3.32
N ILE A 289 -15.57 5.31 2.63
CA ILE A 289 -14.70 4.19 2.96
C ILE A 289 -14.02 3.62 1.70
N ALA A 290 -12.76 3.26 1.84
CA ALA A 290 -11.94 2.73 0.76
C ALA A 290 -10.93 1.71 1.27
N LEU A 291 -10.57 0.78 0.39
CA LEU A 291 -9.54 -0.22 0.61
C LEU A 291 -8.40 -0.01 -0.38
N MET A 292 -7.17 0.00 0.14
CA MET A 292 -5.95 -0.02 -0.66
C MET A 292 -5.28 -1.39 -0.53
N LYS A 293 -5.02 -2.03 -1.67
CA LYS A 293 -4.23 -3.26 -1.75
C LYS A 293 -2.78 -2.91 -2.08
N LEU A 294 -1.87 -3.29 -1.20
CA LEU A 294 -0.43 -3.18 -1.40
C LEU A 294 0.03 -4.19 -2.46
N GLN A 295 1.05 -3.81 -3.22
CA GLN A 295 1.66 -4.69 -4.21
C GLN A 295 2.46 -5.83 -3.56
N PHE A 296 3.05 -5.57 -2.39
CA PHE A 296 3.82 -6.53 -1.61
C PHE A 296 3.32 -6.54 -0.16
N PRO A 297 3.36 -7.70 0.52
CA PRO A 297 2.89 -7.81 1.89
C PRO A 297 3.76 -7.02 2.87
N LEU A 298 3.12 -6.40 3.85
CA LEU A 298 3.75 -5.90 5.06
C LEU A 298 4.36 -7.06 5.86
N THR A 299 5.54 -6.81 6.41
CA THR A 299 6.12 -7.69 7.43
C THR A 299 5.75 -7.15 8.80
N PHE A 300 4.95 -7.91 9.55
CA PHE A 300 4.55 -7.49 10.89
C PHE A 300 5.73 -7.46 11.87
N SER A 301 5.72 -6.48 12.75
CA SER A 301 6.79 -6.18 13.69
C SER A 301 6.24 -5.51 14.96
N GLY A 302 7.11 -4.90 15.78
CA GLY A 302 6.64 -4.09 16.91
C GLY A 302 5.97 -2.77 16.52
N THR A 303 6.24 -2.28 15.30
CA THR A 303 5.74 -0.99 14.78
C THR A 303 4.76 -1.13 13.63
N VAL A 304 4.57 -2.36 13.13
CA VAL A 304 3.68 -2.65 11.99
C VAL A 304 2.80 -3.83 12.37
N ARG A 305 1.53 -3.56 12.65
CA ARG A 305 0.54 -4.59 13.05
C ARG A 305 -0.85 -4.18 12.57
N PRO A 306 -1.75 -5.14 12.32
CA PRO A 306 -3.11 -4.84 11.92
C PRO A 306 -3.98 -4.40 13.10
N ILE A 307 -4.99 -3.56 12.83
CA ILE A 307 -6.10 -3.30 13.75
C ILE A 307 -7.22 -4.32 13.51
N CYS A 308 -8.01 -4.62 14.54
CA CYS A 308 -9.19 -5.47 14.38
C CYS A 308 -10.35 -4.69 13.77
N LEU A 309 -11.14 -5.36 12.93
CA LEU A 309 -12.48 -4.90 12.59
C LEU A 309 -13.44 -5.23 13.74
N PRO A 310 -14.48 -4.41 13.96
CA PRO A 310 -15.51 -4.72 14.95
C PRO A 310 -16.27 -5.99 14.55
N PHE A 311 -16.81 -6.70 15.54
CA PHE A 311 -17.73 -7.80 15.27
C PHE A 311 -19.06 -7.27 14.72
N PHE A 312 -19.84 -8.13 14.06
CA PHE A 312 -21.09 -7.70 13.42
C PHE A 312 -22.13 -7.18 14.44
N ASP A 313 -22.12 -7.74 15.64
CA ASP A 313 -22.99 -7.45 16.79
C ASP A 313 -22.29 -6.54 17.82
N GLU A 314 -21.16 -5.94 17.46
CA GLU A 314 -20.48 -4.99 18.32
C GLU A 314 -21.06 -3.59 18.14
N GLU A 315 -21.79 -3.14 19.16
CA GLU A 315 -22.26 -1.76 19.24
C GLU A 315 -21.28 -0.88 20.02
N LEU A 316 -20.95 0.28 19.44
CA LEU A 316 -20.20 1.33 20.11
C LEU A 316 -21.16 2.18 20.95
N THR A 317 -21.07 2.08 22.28
CA THR A 317 -21.94 2.85 23.16
C THR A 317 -21.58 4.34 23.12
N PRO A 318 -22.57 5.25 23.14
CA PRO A 318 -22.31 6.68 23.18
C PRO A 318 -21.40 7.08 24.34
N ALA A 319 -20.53 8.06 24.10
CA ALA A 319 -19.52 8.54 25.05
C ALA A 319 -18.45 7.51 25.46
N THR A 320 -18.34 6.37 24.77
CA THR A 320 -17.16 5.50 24.87
C THR A 320 -15.90 6.32 24.55
N PRO A 321 -14.90 6.36 25.44
CA PRO A 321 -13.65 7.05 25.16
C PRO A 321 -12.90 6.33 24.03
N LEU A 322 -12.50 7.08 23.02
CA LEU A 322 -11.78 6.57 21.84
C LEU A 322 -10.51 7.38 21.59
N TRP A 323 -9.63 6.82 20.77
CA TRP A 323 -8.40 7.48 20.33
C TRP A 323 -8.50 7.87 18.86
N ILE A 324 -7.96 9.04 18.56
CA ILE A 324 -7.77 9.54 17.20
C ILE A 324 -6.29 9.84 17.04
N ILE A 325 -5.71 9.35 15.96
CA ILE A 325 -4.28 9.42 15.67
C ILE A 325 -4.08 9.83 14.21
N GLY A 326 -2.99 10.55 13.94
CA GLY A 326 -2.64 10.97 12.60
C GLY A 326 -1.70 12.17 12.58
N TRP A 327 -1.35 12.61 11.37
CA TRP A 327 -0.47 13.77 11.13
C TRP A 327 -1.22 15.02 10.67
N GLY A 328 -2.54 15.06 10.90
CA GLY A 328 -3.37 16.20 10.56
C GLY A 328 -2.93 17.47 11.29
N PHE A 329 -3.25 18.63 10.71
CA PHE A 329 -2.91 19.92 11.30
C PHE A 329 -3.47 20.05 12.72
N THR A 330 -2.61 20.40 13.68
CA THR A 330 -2.99 20.64 15.08
C THR A 330 -3.73 21.97 15.30
N LYS A 331 -3.93 22.74 14.23
CA LYS A 331 -4.68 24.00 14.21
C LYS A 331 -5.66 24.00 13.04
N GLN A 332 -6.85 24.56 13.27
CA GLN A 332 -7.98 24.56 12.35
C GLN A 332 -7.69 25.20 10.96
N ASN A 333 -6.58 25.93 10.78
CA ASN A 333 -6.16 26.58 9.52
C ASN A 333 -4.65 26.37 9.20
N GLY A 334 -4.09 25.19 9.49
CA GLY A 334 -2.64 24.95 9.33
C GLY A 334 -2.13 24.67 7.91
N GLY A 335 -3.00 24.68 6.89
CA GLY A 335 -2.71 24.21 5.53
C GLY A 335 -2.24 25.25 4.53
#